data_AF-A0A392ME31-F1
#
_entry.id   AF-A0A392ME31-F1
#
_cell.length_a   1.000
_cell.length_b   1.000
_cell.length_c   1.000
_cell.angle_alpha   90.00
_cell.angle_beta   90.00
_cell.angle_gamma   90.00
#
_symmetry.space_group_name_H-M   'P 1'
#
loop_
_entity.id
_entity.type
_entity.pdbx_description
1 polymer ?
#
loop_
_entity_poly.entity_id
_entity_poly.type
_entity_poly.pdbx_seq_one_letter_code
_entity_poly.pdbx_strand_id
1 'polypeptide(L)'
;MSKPAKFISEGGSSNRPPLFEGDDYYYWKDKMELFLRSQDNNMWAVIKVGEYQPTVKDSFTLKPQLEWTTTESERVLLNTKAKLFIKSALCREEYDRIMECKTAKEMWNTLQTHHEGTSRVKETRIDIGVRKFELFEMNEDETVDQMYGRFTIIINELNSLGKNYSTHERIRKLLRCLPKNWRHIVTAITEAKDLSDMKLEDFIGSLKAHEAILQEEKPEKKKMIALDSQIEKQSHNKDEKDLQNDDDCHTPFFDRTFLFFIFSSFKLSRFYSSF
;
A
#
# COMPACT_ATOMS: atom_id res chain seq x y z
N MET A 1 -32.28 -9.40 -7.48
CA MET A 1 -31.57 -10.71 -7.48
C MET A 1 -30.11 -10.43 -7.18
N SER A 2 -29.43 -11.27 -6.39
CA SER A 2 -27.99 -11.11 -6.16
C SER A 2 -27.19 -11.66 -7.34
N LYS A 3 -26.09 -11.01 -7.76
CA LYS A 3 -25.09 -11.65 -8.63
C LYS A 3 -24.48 -12.83 -7.83
N PRO A 4 -24.40 -14.06 -8.37
CA PRO A 4 -23.62 -15.11 -7.73
C PRO A 4 -22.13 -14.73 -7.75
N ALA A 5 -21.40 -15.06 -6.69
CA ALA A 5 -19.97 -14.81 -6.62
C ALA A 5 -19.23 -15.61 -7.71
N LYS A 6 -18.48 -14.94 -8.59
CA LYS A 6 -17.70 -15.62 -9.63
C LYS A 6 -16.44 -16.23 -9.04
N PHE A 7 -16.32 -17.55 -9.19
CA PHE A 7 -15.07 -18.27 -9.00
C PHE A 7 -14.04 -17.77 -10.03
N ILE A 8 -13.00 -17.07 -9.55
CA ILE A 8 -11.82 -16.78 -10.37
C ILE A 8 -10.88 -17.98 -10.26
N SER A 9 -11.16 -19.04 -11.03
CA SER A 9 -10.39 -20.28 -11.04
C SER A 9 -10.12 -20.82 -12.45
N GLU A 10 -9.70 -19.94 -13.36
CA GLU A 10 -9.09 -20.34 -14.64
C GLU A 10 -7.67 -19.76 -14.76
N GLY A 11 -6.73 -20.60 -15.21
CA GLY A 11 -5.41 -20.15 -15.64
C GLY A 11 -5.53 -19.34 -16.92
N GLY A 12 -4.95 -18.14 -16.95
CA GLY A 12 -5.06 -17.23 -18.09
C GLY A 12 -4.44 -17.80 -19.37
N SER A 13 -5.14 -17.64 -20.51
CA SER A 13 -4.57 -17.97 -21.81
C SER A 13 -3.53 -16.93 -22.22
N SER A 14 -2.37 -17.37 -22.73
CA SER A 14 -1.37 -16.50 -23.35
C SER A 14 -1.83 -15.87 -24.68
N ASN A 15 -2.88 -16.43 -25.29
CA ASN A 15 -3.29 -16.15 -26.68
C ASN A 15 -4.69 -15.51 -26.77
N ARG A 16 -5.39 -15.33 -25.64
CA ARG A 16 -6.67 -14.61 -25.57
C ARG A 16 -6.53 -13.46 -24.56
N PRO A 17 -7.01 -12.25 -24.87
CA PRO A 17 -6.98 -11.17 -23.89
C PRO A 17 -7.84 -11.52 -22.66
N PRO A 18 -7.51 -11.01 -21.47
CA PRO A 18 -8.33 -11.20 -20.28
C PRO A 18 -9.70 -10.55 -20.49
N LEU A 19 -10.78 -11.26 -20.16
CA LEU A 19 -12.14 -10.72 -20.25
C LEU A 19 -12.41 -9.67 -19.17
N PHE A 20 -13.24 -8.68 -19.49
CA PHE A 20 -13.69 -7.62 -18.60
C PHE A 20 -15.20 -7.51 -18.59
N GLU A 21 -15.78 -7.47 -17.39
CA GLU A 21 -17.23 -7.48 -17.15
C GLU A 21 -17.72 -6.23 -16.39
N GLY A 22 -16.89 -5.19 -16.35
CA GLY A 22 -17.12 -3.95 -15.57
C GLY A 22 -16.67 -4.04 -14.11
N ASP A 23 -16.58 -5.24 -13.53
CA ASP A 23 -16.10 -5.47 -12.16
C ASP A 23 -14.54 -5.64 -12.12
N ASP A 24 -13.90 -5.16 -11.05
CA ASP A 24 -12.43 -5.16 -10.80
C ASP A 24 -11.54 -4.71 -11.98
N TYR A 25 -11.72 -3.45 -12.38
CA TYR A 25 -10.91 -2.81 -13.43
C TYR A 25 -9.40 -2.83 -13.14
N TYR A 26 -8.95 -2.71 -11.88
CA TYR A 26 -7.52 -2.66 -11.56
C TYR A 26 -6.84 -4.00 -11.86
N TYR A 27 -7.45 -5.12 -11.46
CA TYR A 27 -6.98 -6.46 -11.77
C TYR A 27 -7.00 -6.76 -13.28
N TRP A 28 -8.09 -6.38 -13.97
CA TRP A 28 -8.16 -6.54 -15.42
C TRP A 28 -7.09 -5.73 -16.15
N LYS A 29 -6.89 -4.47 -15.75
CA LYS A 29 -5.96 -3.53 -16.38
C LYS A 29 -4.53 -4.04 -16.32
N ASP A 30 -4.08 -4.52 -15.17
CA ASP A 30 -2.74 -5.10 -14.99
C ASP A 30 -2.54 -6.32 -15.91
N LYS A 31 -3.49 -7.26 -15.89
CA LYS A 31 -3.48 -8.43 -16.79
C LYS A 31 -3.51 -8.05 -18.27
N MET A 32 -4.25 -7.00 -18.66
CA MET A 32 -4.34 -6.55 -20.04
C MET A 32 -3.07 -5.82 -20.49
N GLU A 33 -2.47 -4.99 -19.63
CA GLU A 33 -1.16 -4.38 -19.90
C GLU A 33 -0.09 -5.47 -20.10
N LEU A 34 -0.06 -6.48 -19.22
CA LEU A 34 0.84 -7.63 -19.33
C LEU A 34 0.58 -8.46 -20.61
N PHE A 35 -0.68 -8.70 -20.97
CA PHE A 35 -1.06 -9.39 -22.21
C PHE A 35 -0.61 -8.61 -23.44
N LEU A 36 -0.89 -7.30 -23.53
CA LEU A 36 -0.48 -6.49 -24.69
C LEU A 36 1.05 -6.48 -24.83
N ARG A 37 1.79 -6.34 -23.72
CA ARG A 37 3.26 -6.43 -23.68
C ARG A 37 3.80 -7.79 -24.14
N SER A 38 3.07 -8.89 -23.96
CA SER A 38 3.51 -10.22 -24.40
C SER A 38 3.26 -10.50 -25.89
N GLN A 39 2.38 -9.74 -26.57
CA GLN A 39 2.13 -9.89 -28.01
C GLN A 39 3.16 -9.15 -28.88
N ASP A 40 3.62 -7.97 -28.47
CA ASP A 40 4.71 -7.21 -29.11
C ASP A 40 5.27 -6.17 -28.13
N ASN A 41 6.60 -6.02 -28.06
CA ASN A 41 7.27 -5.02 -27.22
C ASN A 41 6.75 -3.58 -27.43
N ASN A 42 6.30 -3.26 -28.64
CA ASN A 42 5.80 -1.94 -29.05
C ASN A 42 4.28 -1.80 -28.91
N MET A 43 3.53 -2.88 -28.66
CA MET A 43 2.06 -2.83 -28.53
C MET A 43 1.63 -1.84 -27.45
N TRP A 44 2.33 -1.84 -26.32
CA TRP A 44 2.08 -0.92 -25.21
C TRP A 44 2.47 0.53 -25.52
N ALA A 45 3.48 0.75 -26.37
CA ALA A 45 3.85 2.09 -26.81
C ALA A 45 2.71 2.77 -27.59
N VAL A 46 1.90 2.01 -28.34
CA VAL A 46 0.73 2.55 -29.05
C VAL A 46 -0.37 3.02 -28.08
N ILE A 47 -0.56 2.32 -26.95
CA ILE A 47 -1.48 2.75 -25.88
C ILE A 47 -0.99 4.05 -25.23
N LYS A 48 0.31 4.17 -24.96
CA LYS A 48 0.91 5.32 -24.26
C LYS A 48 1.06 6.55 -25.15
N VAL A 49 1.67 6.40 -26.32
CA VAL A 49 2.03 7.51 -27.23
C VAL A 49 0.84 7.85 -28.13
N GLY A 50 0.26 6.85 -28.78
CA GLY A 50 -0.79 6.99 -29.78
C GLY A 50 -0.51 6.08 -30.98
N GLU A 51 -1.38 6.14 -31.99
CA GLU A 51 -1.13 5.43 -33.25
C GLU A 51 0.07 6.03 -33.99
N TYR A 52 0.85 5.18 -34.66
CA TYR A 52 1.89 5.64 -35.57
C TYR A 52 1.26 6.07 -36.89
N GLN A 53 1.59 7.28 -37.35
CA GLN A 53 1.14 7.83 -38.62
C GLN A 53 2.37 8.07 -39.51
N PRO A 54 2.54 7.33 -40.62
CA PRO A 54 3.67 7.53 -41.53
C PRO A 54 3.58 8.89 -42.23
N THR A 55 4.65 9.69 -42.16
CA THR A 55 4.75 10.99 -42.84
C THR A 55 5.88 11.02 -43.86
N VAL A 56 5.79 11.94 -44.82
CA VAL A 56 6.92 12.24 -45.72
C VAL A 56 8.01 12.93 -44.90
N LYS A 57 9.28 12.54 -45.10
CA LYS A 57 10.43 13.03 -44.31
C LYS A 57 10.42 14.55 -44.15
N ASP A 58 10.71 14.97 -42.92
CA ASP A 58 10.83 16.38 -42.51
C ASP A 58 9.58 17.24 -42.78
N SER A 59 8.41 16.60 -42.85
CA SER A 59 7.11 17.25 -43.02
C SER A 59 6.02 16.63 -42.15
N PHE A 60 4.91 17.37 -41.99
CA PHE A 60 3.69 16.90 -41.35
C PHE A 60 2.69 16.26 -42.34
N THR A 61 3.06 16.03 -43.61
CA THR A 61 2.14 15.43 -44.59
C THR A 61 2.09 13.92 -44.43
N LEU A 62 0.88 13.36 -44.36
CA LEU A 62 0.67 11.92 -44.28
C LEU A 62 1.08 11.26 -45.59
N LYS A 63 1.85 10.18 -45.47
CA LYS A 63 2.41 9.43 -46.58
C LYS A 63 1.37 8.45 -47.15
N PRO A 64 1.15 8.38 -48.48
CA PRO A 64 0.21 7.42 -49.08
C PRO A 64 0.53 5.96 -48.74
N GLN A 65 -0.49 5.13 -48.55
CA GLN A 65 -0.31 3.73 -48.11
C GLN A 65 0.50 2.87 -49.08
N LEU A 66 0.47 3.16 -50.38
CA LEU A 66 1.29 2.46 -51.38
C LEU A 66 2.80 2.73 -51.24
N GLU A 67 3.19 3.82 -50.57
CA GLU A 67 4.59 4.20 -50.36
C GLU A 67 5.15 3.70 -49.02
N TRP A 68 4.31 3.13 -48.14
CA TRP A 68 4.72 2.65 -46.83
C TRP A 68 5.73 1.51 -46.96
N THR A 69 6.87 1.65 -46.29
CA THR A 69 7.79 0.56 -46.01
C THR A 69 7.14 -0.48 -45.11
N THR A 70 7.65 -1.71 -45.13
CA THR A 70 7.17 -2.80 -44.28
C THR A 70 7.09 -2.37 -42.81
N THR A 71 8.12 -1.69 -42.29
CA THR A 71 8.20 -1.22 -40.90
C THR A 71 7.22 -0.09 -40.58
N GLU A 72 6.88 0.79 -41.54
CA GLU A 72 5.80 1.77 -41.36
C GLU A 72 4.44 1.07 -41.25
N SER A 73 4.19 0.09 -42.12
CA SER A 73 2.96 -0.72 -42.15
C SER A 73 2.78 -1.57 -40.89
N GLU A 74 3.85 -2.22 -40.43
CA GLU A 74 3.89 -3.00 -39.17
C GLU A 74 3.52 -2.13 -37.96
N ARG A 75 4.04 -0.90 -37.89
CA ARG A 75 3.74 0.05 -36.80
C ARG A 75 2.28 0.52 -36.83
N VAL A 76 1.70 0.75 -38.00
CA VAL A 76 0.26 1.03 -38.13
C VAL A 76 -0.58 -0.18 -37.70
N LEU A 77 -0.18 -1.39 -38.07
CA LEU A 77 -0.86 -2.63 -37.72
C LEU A 77 -0.94 -2.88 -36.20
N LEU A 78 0.04 -2.40 -35.40
CA LEU A 78 -0.01 -2.49 -33.94
C LEU A 78 -1.24 -1.78 -33.34
N ASN A 79 -1.64 -0.61 -33.87
CA ASN A 79 -2.87 0.07 -33.42
C ASN A 79 -4.12 -0.77 -33.73
N THR A 80 -4.19 -1.39 -34.91
CA THR A 80 -5.29 -2.30 -35.28
C THR A 80 -5.32 -3.54 -34.40
N LYS A 81 -4.17 -4.16 -34.10
CA LYS A 81 -4.05 -5.30 -33.16
C LYS A 81 -4.48 -4.92 -31.74
N ALA A 82 -3.99 -3.79 -31.21
CA ALA A 82 -4.37 -3.31 -29.88
C ALA A 82 -5.87 -2.99 -29.77
N LYS A 83 -6.45 -2.33 -30.78
CA LYS A 83 -7.91 -2.10 -30.88
C LYS A 83 -8.70 -3.40 -30.89
N LEU A 84 -8.23 -4.42 -31.62
CA LEU A 84 -8.84 -5.75 -31.66
C LEU A 84 -8.78 -6.43 -30.28
N PHE A 85 -7.61 -6.51 -29.66
CA PHE A 85 -7.45 -7.16 -28.36
C PHE A 85 -8.26 -6.48 -27.24
N ILE A 86 -8.30 -5.14 -27.22
CA ILE A 86 -9.18 -4.41 -26.30
C ILE A 86 -10.64 -4.74 -26.61
N LYS A 87 -11.12 -4.58 -27.86
CA LYS A 87 -12.53 -4.83 -28.20
C LYS A 87 -12.97 -6.29 -28.01
N SER A 88 -12.06 -7.26 -28.10
CA SER A 88 -12.32 -8.69 -27.83
C SER A 88 -12.32 -9.06 -26.34
N ALA A 89 -11.87 -8.18 -25.45
CA ALA A 89 -11.89 -8.40 -24.00
C ALA A 89 -13.21 -7.98 -23.34
N LEU A 90 -13.92 -7.01 -23.91
CA LEU A 90 -15.01 -6.31 -23.24
C LEU A 90 -16.34 -7.07 -23.33
N CYS A 91 -17.10 -7.10 -22.24
CA CYS A 91 -18.54 -7.33 -22.30
C CYS A 91 -19.24 -6.22 -23.10
N ARG A 92 -20.52 -6.43 -23.43
CA ARG A 92 -21.24 -5.55 -24.37
C ARG A 92 -21.33 -4.11 -23.88
N GLU A 93 -21.57 -3.95 -22.59
CA GLU A 93 -21.72 -2.68 -21.89
C GLU A 93 -20.42 -1.87 -21.93
N GLU A 94 -19.28 -2.51 -21.70
CA GLU A 94 -17.96 -1.86 -21.76
C GLU A 94 -17.53 -1.60 -23.22
N TYR A 95 -17.90 -2.47 -24.16
CA TYR A 95 -17.68 -2.26 -25.60
C TYR A 95 -18.39 -1.00 -26.10
N ASP A 96 -19.67 -0.82 -25.77
CA ASP A 96 -20.47 0.31 -26.29
C ASP A 96 -19.91 1.66 -25.82
N ARG A 97 -19.29 1.73 -24.62
CA ARG A 97 -18.56 2.92 -24.13
C ARG A 97 -17.36 3.33 -25.00
N ILE A 98 -16.73 2.39 -25.70
CA ILE A 98 -15.58 2.64 -26.59
C ILE A 98 -15.91 2.47 -28.07
N MET A 99 -17.21 2.43 -28.43
CA MET A 99 -17.67 2.18 -29.80
C MET A 99 -17.03 3.16 -30.79
N GLU A 100 -17.09 4.46 -30.47
CA GLU A 100 -16.69 5.59 -31.32
C GLU A 100 -15.19 5.91 -31.29
N CYS A 101 -14.43 5.33 -30.35
CA CYS A 101 -12.99 5.56 -30.22
C CYS A 101 -12.24 5.09 -31.48
N LYS A 102 -11.40 5.97 -32.04
CA LYS A 102 -10.67 5.76 -33.30
C LYS A 102 -9.34 5.05 -33.06
N THR A 103 -8.65 5.37 -31.98
CA THR A 103 -7.32 4.83 -31.64
C THR A 103 -7.35 3.87 -30.45
N ALA A 104 -6.38 2.96 -30.34
CA ALA A 104 -6.25 2.09 -29.16
C ALA A 104 -6.05 2.90 -27.86
N LYS A 105 -5.32 4.02 -27.96
CA LYS A 105 -5.11 4.99 -26.88
C LYS A 105 -6.40 5.66 -26.41
N GLU A 106 -7.29 6.05 -27.33
CA GLU A 106 -8.62 6.56 -26.96
C GLU A 106 -9.45 5.49 -26.23
N MET A 107 -9.51 4.27 -26.76
CA MET A 107 -10.25 3.17 -26.11
C MET A 107 -9.76 2.94 -24.68
N TRP A 108 -8.43 2.88 -24.50
CA TRP A 108 -7.81 2.73 -23.19
C TRP A 108 -8.11 3.89 -22.24
N ASN A 109 -7.92 5.14 -22.71
CA ASN A 109 -8.17 6.33 -21.91
C ASN A 109 -9.66 6.48 -21.51
N THR A 110 -10.59 6.09 -22.38
CA THR A 110 -12.03 6.11 -22.09
C THR A 110 -12.40 5.09 -21.01
N LEU A 111 -11.92 3.84 -21.11
CA LEU A 111 -12.09 2.83 -20.05
C LEU A 111 -11.46 3.30 -18.73
N GLN A 112 -10.22 3.81 -18.78
CA GLN A 112 -9.52 4.31 -17.60
C GLN A 112 -10.28 5.48 -16.95
N THR A 113 -10.79 6.42 -17.76
CA THR A 113 -11.58 7.57 -17.27
C THR A 113 -12.91 7.14 -16.66
N HIS A 114 -13.52 6.07 -17.16
CA HIS A 114 -14.77 5.54 -16.60
C HIS A 114 -14.56 4.84 -15.26
N HIS A 115 -13.48 4.05 -15.11
CA HIS A 115 -13.27 3.19 -13.94
C HIS A 115 -12.32 3.75 -12.86
N GLU A 116 -11.29 4.54 -13.22
CA GLU A 116 -10.47 5.28 -12.24
C GLU A 116 -11.02 6.68 -11.93
N GLY A 117 -11.93 7.18 -12.78
CA GLY A 117 -12.32 8.59 -12.84
C GLY A 117 -11.39 9.43 -13.75
N THR A 118 -11.76 10.69 -13.97
CA THR A 118 -10.89 11.64 -14.70
C THR A 118 -9.58 11.90 -13.96
N SER A 119 -8.55 12.37 -14.67
CA SER A 119 -7.25 12.74 -14.06
C SER A 119 -7.38 13.63 -12.83
N ARG A 120 -8.33 14.59 -12.84
CA ARG A 120 -8.61 15.47 -11.69
C ARG A 120 -9.20 14.73 -10.49
N VAL A 121 -10.09 13.75 -10.72
CA VAL A 121 -10.63 12.88 -9.66
C VAL A 121 -9.52 12.00 -9.10
N LYS A 122 -8.66 11.44 -9.95
CA LYS A 122 -7.50 10.66 -9.55
C LYS A 122 -6.50 11.47 -8.71
N GLU A 123 -6.19 12.68 -9.13
CA GLU A 123 -5.36 13.65 -8.40
C GLU A 123 -5.97 14.00 -7.03
N THR A 124 -7.27 14.34 -6.98
CA THR A 124 -7.99 14.58 -5.72
C THR A 124 -7.95 13.36 -4.77
N ARG A 125 -8.04 12.14 -5.31
CA ARG A 125 -7.89 10.90 -4.52
C ARG A 125 -6.46 10.69 -4.01
N ILE A 126 -5.45 11.06 -4.79
CA ILE A 126 -4.04 11.07 -4.35
C ILE A 126 -3.88 12.07 -3.21
N ASP A 127 -4.36 13.30 -3.34
CA ASP A 127 -4.25 14.33 -2.28
C ASP A 127 -4.95 13.89 -0.97
N ILE A 128 -6.14 13.31 -1.07
CA ILE A 128 -6.85 12.72 0.07
C ILE A 128 -6.03 11.59 0.69
N GLY A 129 -5.45 10.70 -0.11
CA GLY A 129 -4.60 9.61 0.38
C GLY A 129 -3.29 10.10 1.02
N VAL A 130 -2.63 11.09 0.42
CA VAL A 130 -1.42 11.74 0.96
C VAL A 130 -1.75 12.38 2.30
N ARG A 131 -2.88 13.10 2.40
CA ARG A 131 -3.35 13.67 3.68
C ARG A 131 -3.68 12.59 4.72
N LYS A 132 -4.34 11.48 4.33
CA LYS A 132 -4.55 10.31 5.22
C LYS A 132 -3.22 9.74 5.72
N PHE A 133 -2.21 9.65 4.85
CA PHE A 133 -0.87 9.16 5.18
C PHE A 133 -0.14 10.13 6.11
N GLU A 134 -0.11 11.43 5.82
CA GLU A 134 0.57 12.45 6.62
C GLU A 134 -0.03 12.58 8.02
N LEU A 135 -1.36 12.63 8.12
CA LEU A 135 -2.11 12.66 9.38
C LEU A 135 -2.29 11.27 10.03
N PHE A 136 -1.62 10.23 9.52
CA PHE A 136 -1.72 8.90 10.12
C PHE A 136 -1.01 8.87 11.48
N GLU A 137 -1.73 8.45 12.52
CA GLU A 137 -1.21 8.17 13.86
C GLU A 137 -1.80 6.84 14.37
N MET A 138 -1.14 6.24 15.36
CA MET A 138 -1.62 5.06 16.10
C MET A 138 -2.57 5.52 17.22
N ASN A 139 -3.70 4.85 17.40
CA ASN A 139 -4.65 5.21 18.46
C ASN A 139 -4.21 4.62 19.82
N GLU A 140 -4.70 5.15 20.93
CA GLU A 140 -4.21 4.83 22.28
C GLU A 140 -4.46 3.37 22.72
N ASP A 141 -5.62 2.81 22.35
CA ASP A 141 -6.03 1.42 22.63
C ASP A 141 -5.79 0.44 21.46
N GLU A 142 -5.09 0.87 20.42
CA GLU A 142 -4.88 0.09 19.19
C GLU A 142 -3.61 -0.77 19.24
N THR A 143 -3.66 -1.98 18.67
CA THR A 143 -2.47 -2.84 18.56
C THR A 143 -1.58 -2.50 17.36
N VAL A 144 -0.30 -2.89 17.42
CA VAL A 144 0.64 -2.75 16.30
C VAL A 144 0.12 -3.40 15.02
N ASP A 145 -0.59 -4.54 15.13
CA ASP A 145 -1.24 -5.21 13.99
C ASP A 145 -2.40 -4.40 13.38
N GLN A 146 -3.28 -3.86 14.22
CA GLN A 146 -4.42 -3.04 13.76
C GLN A 146 -3.92 -1.77 13.06
N MET A 147 -2.94 -1.10 13.67
CA MET A 147 -2.27 0.09 13.13
C MET A 147 -1.59 -0.22 11.80
N TYR A 148 -0.82 -1.31 11.72
CA TYR A 148 -0.16 -1.72 10.47
C TYR A 148 -1.17 -2.11 9.38
N GLY A 149 -2.30 -2.70 9.75
CA GLY A 149 -3.42 -2.97 8.85
C GLY A 149 -4.00 -1.69 8.23
N ARG A 150 -4.36 -0.69 9.05
CA ARG A 150 -4.84 0.62 8.54
C ARG A 150 -3.80 1.32 7.66
N PHE A 151 -2.54 1.30 8.06
CA PHE A 151 -1.44 1.88 7.30
C PHE A 151 -1.29 1.21 5.92
N THR A 152 -1.36 -0.12 5.87
CA THR A 152 -1.27 -0.91 4.64
C THR A 152 -2.42 -0.61 3.68
N ILE A 153 -3.64 -0.37 4.18
CA ILE A 153 -4.80 0.04 3.35
C ILE A 153 -4.52 1.39 2.66
N ILE A 154 -4.01 2.39 3.38
CA ILE A 154 -3.69 3.71 2.83
C ILE A 154 -2.56 3.63 1.79
N ILE A 155 -1.51 2.86 2.10
CA ILE A 155 -0.40 2.60 1.18
C ILE A 155 -0.89 1.91 -0.09
N ASN A 156 -1.79 0.92 0.01
CA ASN A 156 -2.30 0.21 -1.15
C ASN A 156 -3.24 1.07 -2.01
N GLU A 157 -4.08 1.94 -1.40
CA GLU A 157 -4.84 2.94 -2.16
C GLU A 157 -3.88 3.85 -2.95
N LEU A 158 -2.83 4.39 -2.32
CA LEU A 158 -1.89 5.29 -2.96
C LEU A 158 -1.05 4.61 -4.06
N ASN A 159 -0.58 3.37 -3.83
CA ASN A 159 0.10 2.57 -4.85
C ASN A 159 -0.83 2.33 -6.07
N SER A 160 -2.12 2.02 -5.85
CA SER A 160 -3.10 1.81 -6.94
C SER A 160 -3.29 3.06 -7.83
N LEU A 161 -3.10 4.24 -7.25
CA LEU A 161 -3.18 5.52 -7.96
C LEU A 161 -1.83 5.93 -8.59
N GLY A 162 -0.74 5.21 -8.32
CA GLY A 162 0.62 5.46 -8.81
C GLY A 162 1.51 6.28 -7.87
N LYS A 163 1.03 6.60 -6.66
CA LYS A 163 1.78 7.34 -5.63
C LYS A 163 2.47 6.35 -4.69
N ASN A 164 3.59 5.81 -5.14
CA ASN A 164 4.36 4.84 -4.38
C ASN A 164 5.22 5.50 -3.28
N TYR A 165 5.37 4.81 -2.15
CA TYR A 165 6.34 5.13 -1.08
C TYR A 165 7.31 3.97 -0.88
N SER A 166 8.60 4.27 -0.71
CA SER A 166 9.65 3.29 -0.41
C SER A 166 9.52 2.68 0.98
N THR A 167 10.15 1.53 1.20
CA THR A 167 10.23 0.85 2.52
C THR A 167 10.73 1.79 3.61
N HIS A 168 11.79 2.55 3.32
CA HIS A 168 12.41 3.52 4.21
C HIS A 168 11.49 4.69 4.57
N GLU A 169 10.72 5.23 3.61
CA GLU A 169 9.69 6.24 3.90
C GLU A 169 8.54 5.69 4.76
N ARG A 170 8.15 4.43 4.53
CA ARG A 170 7.12 3.76 5.34
C ARG A 170 7.57 3.59 6.79
N ILE A 171 8.78 3.05 7.02
CA ILE A 171 9.38 2.91 8.36
C ILE A 171 9.51 4.29 9.04
N ARG A 172 10.06 5.30 8.34
CA ARG A 172 10.15 6.68 8.86
C ARG A 172 8.80 7.34 9.12
N LYS A 173 7.71 6.94 8.46
CA LYS A 173 6.37 7.40 8.84
C LYS A 173 5.91 6.65 10.08
N LEU A 174 5.89 5.32 10.08
CA LEU A 174 5.46 4.50 11.22
C LEU A 174 6.17 4.89 12.53
N LEU A 175 7.49 5.09 12.54
CA LEU A 175 8.25 5.59 13.68
C LEU A 175 7.74 6.92 14.26
N ARG A 176 7.19 7.81 13.41
CA ARG A 176 6.58 9.09 13.79
C ARG A 176 5.09 8.99 14.14
N CYS A 177 4.47 7.83 13.92
CA CYS A 177 3.05 7.56 14.21
C CYS A 177 2.84 6.90 15.59
N LEU A 178 3.91 6.39 16.20
CA LEU A 178 3.86 5.73 17.51
C LEU A 178 3.64 6.76 18.64
N PRO A 179 2.82 6.44 19.65
CA PRO A 179 2.54 7.37 20.74
C PRO A 179 3.75 7.57 21.66
N LYS A 180 3.72 8.62 22.50
CA LYS A 180 4.90 9.13 23.24
C LYS A 180 5.56 8.09 24.17
N ASN A 181 4.79 7.11 24.64
CA ASN A 181 5.24 5.97 25.43
C ASN A 181 6.09 4.94 24.65
N TRP A 182 6.30 5.11 23.35
CA TRP A 182 7.22 4.31 22.52
C TRP A 182 8.55 5.03 22.21
N ARG A 183 8.83 6.18 22.83
CA ARG A 183 10.03 6.97 22.51
C ARG A 183 11.34 6.24 22.75
N HIS A 184 11.45 5.44 23.82
CA HIS A 184 12.62 4.61 24.10
C HIS A 184 12.86 3.56 23.01
N ILE A 185 11.79 2.97 22.47
CA ILE A 185 11.83 2.04 21.32
C ILE A 185 12.33 2.76 20.06
N VAL A 186 11.78 3.93 19.75
CA VAL A 186 12.17 4.72 18.57
C VAL A 186 13.65 5.07 18.63
N THR A 187 14.17 5.50 19.79
CA THR A 187 15.60 5.74 20.00
C THR A 187 16.42 4.46 19.83
N ALA A 188 16.10 3.38 20.55
CA ALA A 188 16.87 2.14 20.49
C ALA A 188 16.93 1.51 19.09
N ILE A 189 15.85 1.56 18.31
CA ILE A 189 15.84 1.08 16.92
C ILE A 189 16.72 1.98 16.02
N THR A 190 16.64 3.29 16.18
CA THR A 190 17.40 4.27 15.38
C THR A 190 18.91 4.24 15.68
N GLU A 191 19.30 3.91 16.92
CA GLU A 191 20.69 3.75 17.32
C GLU A 191 21.27 2.36 16.95
N ALA A 192 20.46 1.31 16.94
CA ALA A 192 20.93 -0.07 16.74
C ALA A 192 21.09 -0.50 15.26
N LYS A 193 20.38 0.13 14.31
CA LYS A 193 20.36 -0.27 12.90
C LYS A 193 20.17 0.94 11.98
N ASP A 194 20.84 0.97 10.83
CA ASP A 194 20.52 1.96 9.79
C ASP A 194 19.12 1.71 9.23
N LEU A 195 18.31 2.77 9.17
CA LEU A 195 16.94 2.73 8.69
C LEU A 195 16.87 2.57 7.16
N SER A 196 17.97 2.78 6.42
CA SER A 196 18.05 2.50 4.98
C SER A 196 17.88 1.00 4.66
N ASP A 197 18.49 0.15 5.48
CA ASP A 197 18.70 -1.28 5.21
C ASP A 197 17.71 -2.17 6.00
N MET A 198 16.75 -1.54 6.70
CA MET A 198 15.76 -2.24 7.51
C MET A 198 14.57 -2.68 6.65
N LYS A 199 14.22 -3.98 6.73
CA LYS A 199 12.99 -4.51 6.15
C LYS A 199 11.78 -4.07 6.98
N LEU A 200 10.63 -3.91 6.32
CA LEU A 200 9.40 -3.50 6.99
C LEU A 200 8.89 -4.58 7.96
N GLU A 201 9.15 -5.84 7.61
CA GLU A 201 8.80 -7.03 8.36
C GLU A 201 9.64 -7.14 9.65
N ASP A 202 10.97 -6.93 9.57
CA ASP A 202 11.85 -6.83 10.74
C ASP A 202 11.36 -5.75 11.72
N PHE A 203 10.96 -4.60 11.18
CA PHE A 203 10.53 -3.43 11.94
C PHE A 203 9.21 -3.68 12.67
N ILE A 204 8.19 -4.18 11.96
CA ILE A 204 6.90 -4.53 12.56
C ILE A 204 7.07 -5.67 13.58
N GLY A 205 7.90 -6.68 13.30
CA GLY A 205 8.23 -7.74 14.25
C GLY A 205 8.87 -7.21 15.54
N SER A 206 9.76 -6.21 15.43
CA SER A 206 10.40 -5.56 16.57
C SER A 206 9.40 -4.79 17.45
N LEU A 207 8.43 -4.11 16.83
CA LEU A 207 7.35 -3.43 17.56
C LEU A 207 6.42 -4.42 18.26
N LYS A 208 6.04 -5.53 17.61
CA LYS A 208 5.21 -6.59 18.22
C LYS A 208 5.89 -7.28 19.40
N ALA A 209 7.21 -7.50 19.33
CA ALA A 209 7.96 -8.08 20.44
C ALA A 209 7.90 -7.19 21.71
N HIS A 210 7.96 -5.87 21.55
CA HIS A 210 7.75 -4.94 22.64
C HIS A 210 6.29 -4.86 23.10
N GLU A 211 5.33 -4.91 22.18
CA GLU A 211 3.90 -4.95 22.49
C GLU A 211 3.54 -6.13 23.40
N ALA A 212 4.13 -7.31 23.17
CA ALA A 212 3.94 -8.48 24.03
C ALA A 212 4.49 -8.26 25.45
N ILE A 213 5.69 -7.70 25.60
CA ILE A 213 6.30 -7.40 26.90
C ILE A 213 5.43 -6.39 27.68
N LEU A 214 4.97 -5.32 27.01
CA LEU A 214 4.03 -4.35 27.60
C LEU A 214 2.66 -4.94 27.98
N GLN A 215 2.28 -6.11 27.45
CA GLN A 215 1.07 -6.82 27.85
C GLN A 215 1.30 -7.75 29.05
N GLU A 216 2.50 -8.30 29.21
CA GLU A 216 2.90 -9.05 30.41
C GLU A 216 3.16 -8.12 31.62
N GLU A 217 3.70 -6.91 31.39
CA GLU A 217 3.93 -5.90 32.44
C GLU A 217 2.64 -5.23 32.96
N LYS A 218 1.53 -5.28 32.19
CA LYS A 218 0.23 -4.80 32.67
C LYS A 218 -0.29 -5.74 33.75
N PRO A 219 -0.38 -5.32 35.04
CA PRO A 219 -0.89 -6.20 36.07
C PRO A 219 -2.35 -6.56 35.75
N GLU A 220 -2.65 -7.86 35.73
CA GLU A 220 -4.04 -8.32 35.73
C GLU A 220 -4.80 -7.56 36.82
N LYS A 221 -5.98 -7.04 36.49
CA LYS A 221 -6.89 -6.41 37.47
C LYS A 221 -7.40 -7.48 38.43
N LYS A 222 -6.58 -7.82 39.43
CA LYS A 222 -6.91 -8.75 40.53
C LYS A 222 -8.25 -8.33 41.08
N LYS A 223 -9.25 -9.20 40.91
CA LYS A 223 -10.59 -9.00 41.47
C LYS A 223 -10.45 -9.03 43.00
N MET A 224 -10.33 -7.86 43.61
CA MET A 224 -10.17 -7.72 45.05
C MET A 224 -11.51 -8.05 45.71
N ILE A 225 -11.64 -9.28 46.21
CA ILE A 225 -12.83 -9.74 46.93
C ILE A 225 -12.77 -9.18 48.35
N ALA A 226 -13.48 -8.08 48.57
CA ALA A 226 -14.00 -7.66 49.88
C ALA A 226 -15.43 -8.25 50.03
N LEU A 227 -16.01 -8.46 51.21
CA LEU A 227 -15.71 -8.10 52.63
C LEU A 227 -15.88 -9.40 53.48
N ASP A 228 -15.85 -9.56 54.81
CA ASP A 228 -15.76 -8.75 56.06
C ASP A 228 -15.24 -9.73 57.18
N SER A 229 -15.16 -9.51 58.51
CA SER A 229 -15.58 -8.42 59.41
C SER A 229 -14.80 -8.43 60.75
N GLN A 230 -14.59 -7.24 61.34
CA GLN A 230 -14.35 -7.00 62.78
C GLN A 230 -13.00 -7.55 63.35
N ILE A 231 -12.40 -7.05 64.45
CA ILE A 231 -12.88 -6.23 65.58
C ILE A 231 -11.96 -5.01 65.84
N GLU A 232 -12.55 -3.97 66.42
CA GLU A 232 -12.00 -2.83 67.21
C GLU A 232 -10.59 -3.02 67.85
N LYS A 233 -9.74 -2.02 68.18
CA LYS A 233 -9.82 -0.56 68.45
C LYS A 233 -8.39 0.03 68.18
N GLN A 234 -8.00 1.31 68.33
CA GLN A 234 -8.57 2.51 68.98
C GLN A 234 -8.13 3.81 68.23
N SER A 235 -7.93 4.94 68.93
CA SER A 235 -7.65 6.30 68.44
C SER A 235 -6.22 6.80 68.67
N HIS A 236 -5.68 7.67 67.79
CA HIS A 236 -5.53 9.11 68.08
C HIS A 236 -5.22 9.95 66.80
N ASN A 237 -5.37 11.27 66.88
CA ASN A 237 -5.22 12.21 65.75
C ASN A 237 -3.74 12.51 65.43
N LYS A 238 -3.45 12.90 64.17
CA LYS A 238 -2.93 14.25 63.87
C LYS A 238 -2.79 14.60 62.37
N ASP A 239 -3.15 15.86 62.11
CA ASP A 239 -2.61 16.84 61.14
C ASP A 239 -2.55 16.51 59.63
N GLU A 240 -3.12 17.44 58.85
CA GLU A 240 -3.10 17.46 57.38
C GLU A 240 -1.67 17.66 56.84
N LYS A 241 -1.38 16.99 55.71
CA LYS A 241 -0.37 17.44 54.74
C LYS A 241 -0.84 17.13 53.33
N ASP A 242 -0.88 18.15 52.49
CA ASP A 242 -0.92 17.97 51.04
C ASP A 242 0.30 17.13 50.62
N LEU A 243 0.03 16.08 49.86
CA LEU A 243 1.04 15.43 49.03
C LEU A 243 0.71 15.78 47.59
N GLN A 244 1.66 16.44 46.92
CA GLN A 244 1.62 16.57 45.47
C GLN A 244 1.51 15.18 44.85
N ASN A 245 0.62 15.05 43.87
CA ASN A 245 0.75 14.01 42.85
C ASN A 245 1.90 14.41 41.93
N ASP A 246 3.12 14.33 42.45
CA ASP A 246 4.29 14.18 41.62
C ASP A 246 4.19 12.77 41.01
N ASP A 247 3.49 12.67 39.87
CA ASP A 247 3.48 11.50 39.00
C ASP A 247 4.88 11.32 38.42
N ASP A 248 5.80 10.86 39.28
CA ASP A 248 7.15 10.47 38.96
C ASP A 248 7.05 9.30 37.98
N CYS A 249 7.05 9.66 36.69
CA CYS A 249 7.04 8.73 35.58
C CYS A 249 8.29 7.87 35.71
N HIS A 250 8.12 6.70 36.33
CA HIS A 250 9.15 5.69 36.55
C HIS A 250 9.65 5.22 35.19
N THR A 251 10.59 5.96 34.60
CA THR A 251 11.24 5.57 33.35
C THR A 251 11.94 4.24 33.60
N PRO A 252 11.53 3.13 32.96
CA PRO A 252 12.26 1.88 33.08
C PRO A 252 13.61 2.14 32.41
N PHE A 253 14.68 2.22 33.21
CA PHE A 253 16.03 2.50 32.72
C PHE A 253 16.46 1.34 31.82
N PHE A 254 16.19 1.48 30.52
CA PHE A 254 16.39 0.52 29.44
C PHE A 254 16.36 -0.95 29.90
N ASP A 255 15.19 -1.60 29.84
CA ASP A 255 15.13 -3.04 30.12
C ASP A 255 16.22 -3.78 29.31
N ARG A 256 17.12 -4.39 30.07
CA ARG A 256 18.28 -5.09 29.54
C ARG A 256 17.85 -6.31 28.74
N THR A 257 16.69 -6.89 29.03
CA THR A 257 16.12 -8.02 28.31
C THR A 257 15.71 -7.61 26.90
N PHE A 258 14.95 -6.52 26.77
CA PHE A 258 14.56 -5.94 25.49
C PHE A 258 15.75 -5.39 24.70
N LEU A 259 16.66 -4.63 25.31
CA LEU A 259 17.88 -4.20 24.61
C LEU A 259 18.73 -5.39 24.16
N PHE A 260 18.88 -6.43 24.98
CA PHE A 260 19.59 -7.64 24.57
C PHE A 260 18.87 -8.36 23.44
N PHE A 261 17.54 -8.44 23.45
CA PHE A 261 16.76 -9.02 22.36
C PHE A 261 16.95 -8.24 21.04
N ILE A 262 16.90 -6.91 21.09
CA ILE A 262 17.18 -6.01 19.96
C ILE A 262 18.62 -6.22 19.44
N PHE A 263 19.63 -6.07 20.29
CA PHE A 263 21.03 -6.18 19.87
C PHE A 263 21.43 -7.61 19.48
N SER A 264 20.79 -8.66 20.01
CA SER A 264 21.05 -10.06 19.63
C SER A 264 20.39 -10.38 18.28
N SER A 265 19.10 -10.08 18.13
CA SER A 265 18.36 -10.26 16.87
C SER A 265 19.04 -9.55 15.69
N PHE A 266 19.48 -8.30 15.90
CA PHE A 266 20.19 -7.55 14.85
C PHE A 266 21.67 -7.97 14.67
N LYS A 267 22.34 -8.54 15.67
CA LYS A 267 23.67 -9.16 15.49
C LYS A 267 23.59 -10.44 14.64
N LEU A 268 22.60 -11.31 14.85
CA LEU A 268 22.41 -12.51 14.02
C LEU A 268 22.13 -12.11 12.55
N SER A 269 21.29 -11.11 12.32
CA SER A 269 21.02 -10.57 10.98
C SER A 269 22.29 -10.12 10.25
N ARG A 270 23.25 -9.52 10.96
CA ARG A 270 24.51 -9.03 10.38
C ARG A 270 25.52 -10.15 10.07
N PHE A 271 25.46 -11.29 10.78
CA PHE A 271 26.27 -12.48 10.48
C PHE A 271 25.74 -13.25 9.26
N TYR A 272 24.43 -13.37 9.09
CA TYR A 272 23.82 -14.09 7.96
C TYR A 272 23.80 -13.32 6.63
N SER A 273 24.21 -12.05 6.61
CA SER A 273 24.28 -11.22 5.39
C SER A 273 25.71 -11.08 4.85
N SER A 274 26.64 -11.95 5.27
CA SER A 274 28.08 -11.88 4.94
C SER A 274 28.64 -13.20 4.37
N PHE A 275 27.77 -14.01 3.75
CA PHE A 275 28.08 -15.26 3.04
C PHE A 275 27.20 -15.35 1.79
#